data_AF-A0A7S4DS84-F1
#
_entry.id   AF-A0A7S4DS84-F1
#
_cell.length_a   1.000
_cell.length_b   1.000
_cell.length_c   1.000
_cell.angle_alpha   90.00
_cell.angle_beta   90.00
_cell.angle_gamma   90.00
#
_symmetry.space_group_name_H-M   'P 1'
#
loop_
_entity.id
_entity.type
_entity.pdbx_description
1 polymer ?
#
loop_
_entity_poly.entity_id
_entity_poly.type
_entity_poly.pdbx_seq_one_letter_code
_entity_poly.pdbx_strand_id
1 'polypeptide(L)'
;MSKAEHKSSQAGDAPAKYGALSNGSDTTKLGVTPQLHPNANGVHGSISSIASQWQRENPDLGDGGFRAFVLAFMDGFVTTLCFVLTVGSATQSLVLFAGIVSAFAGIFSMAIGEWISMRLQNDGLELELNTMRRYQGRYPERAAEHLKVALYEKYKFSAKTVEAILKDLKDSGDFTTNLVDFWSRVDIGIDPDELGGKPWKAVLMCAIGYGCGASVPLGSWYLGAIWGEGFKGCVALSLIMTVVVGAALSNFTSHHWAYTIFRQVAVTFLAAGAVYSISIFTPAGV
;
A
#
# COMPACT_ATOMS: atom_id res chain seq x y z
N MET A 1 -67.12 -5.34 -22.59
CA MET A 1 -66.46 -4.01 -22.71
C MET A 1 -64.99 -4.25 -22.37
N SER A 2 -64.09 -4.48 -23.34
CA SER A 2 -63.43 -3.46 -24.19
C SER A 2 -62.58 -2.52 -23.32
N LYS A 3 -61.27 -2.30 -23.49
CA LYS A 3 -60.37 -2.55 -24.64
C LYS A 3 -58.90 -2.49 -24.16
N ALA A 4 -58.02 -3.07 -24.96
CA ALA A 4 -56.57 -2.87 -24.95
C ALA A 4 -56.16 -1.42 -25.25
N GLU A 5 -54.95 -1.01 -24.83
CA GLU A 5 -53.96 -0.38 -25.73
C GLU A 5 -52.55 -0.21 -25.12
N HIS A 6 -51.62 0.06 -26.03
CA HIS A 6 -50.19 -0.26 -26.10
C HIS A 6 -49.35 1.04 -26.12
N LYS A 7 -48.10 1.04 -25.59
CA LYS A 7 -46.89 1.80 -26.04
C LYS A 7 -45.84 1.82 -24.91
N SER A 8 -44.69 1.15 -25.00
CA SER A 8 -43.46 1.41 -25.79
C SER A 8 -42.58 2.57 -25.30
N SER A 9 -41.32 2.20 -24.98
CA SER A 9 -40.07 2.96 -25.09
C SER A 9 -39.82 4.13 -24.12
N GLN A 10 -38.80 3.99 -23.27
CA GLN A 10 -37.55 4.74 -23.43
C GLN A 10 -36.46 4.22 -22.49
N ALA A 11 -35.31 3.93 -23.11
CA ALA A 11 -34.00 3.75 -22.49
C ALA A 11 -33.23 5.08 -22.58
N GLY A 12 -32.29 5.29 -21.65
CA GLY A 12 -31.34 6.41 -21.57
C GLY A 12 -31.07 6.73 -20.10
N ASP A 13 -29.87 7.05 -19.63
CA ASP A 13 -28.55 7.21 -20.25
C ASP A 13 -27.53 7.13 -19.10
N ALA A 14 -26.43 6.39 -19.28
CA ALA A 14 -25.24 6.49 -18.43
C ALA A 14 -24.06 6.89 -19.34
N PRO A 15 -23.34 7.99 -19.04
CA PRO A 15 -22.45 8.61 -20.01
C PRO A 15 -21.17 7.81 -20.23
N ALA A 16 -20.94 7.45 -21.49
CA ALA A 16 -19.67 7.02 -22.03
C ALA A 16 -18.65 8.19 -22.01
N LYS A 17 -17.47 7.96 -21.41
CA LYS A 17 -16.26 8.75 -21.66
C LYS A 17 -15.02 7.85 -21.67
N TYR A 18 -14.89 7.05 -22.74
CA TYR A 18 -13.57 6.65 -23.24
C TYR A 18 -13.31 7.47 -24.50
N GLY A 19 -12.72 8.64 -24.29
CA GLY A 19 -12.23 9.50 -25.35
C GLY A 19 -10.96 8.91 -25.97
N ALA A 20 -10.92 8.95 -27.29
CA ALA A 20 -9.84 8.50 -28.15
C ALA A 20 -8.46 9.01 -27.71
N LEU A 21 -7.47 8.11 -27.71
CA LEU A 21 -6.07 8.51 -27.87
C LEU A 21 -5.65 8.21 -29.31
N SER A 22 -5.25 9.31 -29.93
CA SER A 22 -4.87 9.52 -31.31
C SER A 22 -3.86 8.50 -31.83
N ASN A 23 -4.13 8.12 -33.07
CA ASN A 23 -3.19 7.55 -34.02
C ASN A 23 -1.99 8.50 -34.20
N GLY A 24 -0.82 8.08 -33.75
CA GLY A 24 0.46 8.77 -33.91
C GLY A 24 1.52 7.73 -34.22
N SER A 25 2.02 7.78 -35.45
CA SER A 25 2.96 6.86 -36.09
C SER A 25 4.25 6.62 -35.28
N ASP A 26 4.50 5.36 -34.92
CA ASP A 26 5.85 4.79 -34.87
C ASP A 26 5.78 3.28 -35.15
N THR A 27 5.47 2.97 -36.40
CA THR A 27 5.62 1.62 -36.97
C THR A 27 7.08 1.36 -37.29
N THR A 28 7.93 1.09 -36.32
CA THR A 28 9.16 0.31 -36.56
C THR A 28 9.72 -0.26 -35.26
N LYS A 29 9.96 -1.59 -35.27
CA LYS A 29 10.57 -2.43 -34.23
C LYS A 29 9.59 -3.07 -33.25
N LEU A 30 8.96 -4.16 -33.69
CA LEU A 30 8.88 -5.46 -32.99
C LEU A 30 8.12 -6.44 -33.90
N GLY A 31 8.82 -6.91 -34.93
CA GLY A 31 8.35 -8.03 -35.72
C GLY A 31 8.67 -9.34 -35.00
N VAL A 32 7.76 -9.81 -34.15
CA VAL A 32 7.57 -11.24 -33.84
C VAL A 32 6.11 -11.43 -33.46
N THR A 33 5.24 -11.77 -34.41
CA THR A 33 3.96 -12.41 -34.11
C THR A 33 4.24 -13.89 -33.90
N PRO A 34 4.17 -14.46 -32.68
CA PRO A 34 4.28 -15.90 -32.51
C PRO A 34 3.00 -16.52 -33.06
N GLN A 35 3.11 -17.24 -34.18
CA GLN A 35 2.05 -18.12 -34.66
C GLN A 35 1.72 -19.12 -33.55
N LEU A 36 0.54 -19.01 -32.94
CA LEU A 36 0.06 -19.91 -31.88
C LEU A 36 -0.28 -21.27 -32.49
N HIS A 37 0.69 -22.18 -32.50
CA HIS A 37 0.45 -23.61 -32.69
C HIS A 37 -0.03 -24.20 -31.36
N PRO A 38 -1.18 -24.92 -31.30
CA PRO A 38 -1.69 -25.50 -30.08
C PRO A 38 -0.89 -26.77 -29.73
N ASN A 39 0.25 -26.58 -29.07
CA ASN A 39 0.96 -27.63 -28.35
C ASN A 39 0.79 -27.36 -26.85
N ALA A 40 0.45 -28.38 -26.06
CA ALA A 40 0.25 -28.26 -24.61
C ALA A 40 1.48 -27.67 -23.89
N ASN A 41 2.68 -27.92 -24.40
CA ASN A 41 3.93 -27.32 -23.91
C ASN A 41 4.06 -25.82 -24.26
N GLY A 42 3.39 -25.36 -25.33
CA GLY A 42 3.38 -23.97 -25.77
C GLY A 42 2.45 -23.07 -24.94
N VAL A 43 1.36 -23.62 -24.41
CA VAL A 43 0.42 -22.88 -23.54
C VAL A 43 1.10 -22.49 -22.23
N HIS A 44 1.85 -23.41 -21.62
CA HIS A 44 2.56 -23.14 -20.36
C HIS A 44 3.69 -22.12 -20.55
N GLY A 45 4.42 -22.20 -21.66
CA GLY A 45 5.42 -21.19 -22.06
C GLY A 45 4.82 -19.80 -22.33
N SER A 46 3.64 -19.76 -22.96
CA SER A 46 2.93 -18.50 -23.21
C SER A 46 2.43 -17.85 -21.91
N ILE A 47 1.83 -18.62 -20.99
CA ILE A 47 1.29 -18.09 -19.72
C ILE A 47 2.42 -17.57 -18.83
N SER A 48 3.51 -18.32 -18.69
CA SER A 48 4.68 -17.90 -17.91
C SER A 48 5.36 -16.66 -18.49
N SER A 49 5.43 -16.52 -19.81
CA SER A 49 5.97 -15.33 -20.45
C SER A 49 5.12 -14.08 -20.19
N ILE A 50 3.79 -14.19 -20.25
CA ILE A 50 2.85 -13.10 -19.96
C ILE A 50 2.89 -12.71 -18.48
N ALA A 51 2.90 -13.69 -17.57
CA ALA A 51 3.03 -13.44 -16.14
C ALA A 51 4.34 -12.71 -15.81
N SER A 52 5.47 -13.18 -16.37
CA SER A 52 6.77 -12.54 -16.18
C SER A 52 6.85 -11.12 -16.75
N GLN A 53 6.12 -10.84 -17.84
CA GLN A 53 6.03 -9.50 -18.41
C GLN A 53 5.21 -8.59 -17.50
N TRP A 54 4.05 -9.04 -17.03
CA TRP A 54 3.19 -8.26 -16.14
C TRP A 54 3.91 -7.90 -14.84
N GLN A 55 4.66 -8.84 -14.27
CA GLN A 55 5.42 -8.64 -13.03
C GLN A 55 6.64 -7.71 -13.21
N ARG A 56 7.22 -7.64 -14.41
CA ARG A 56 8.25 -6.63 -14.75
C ARG A 56 7.67 -5.23 -14.92
N GLU A 57 6.48 -5.14 -15.50
CA GLU A 57 5.78 -3.86 -15.73
C GLU A 57 5.10 -3.34 -14.46
N ASN A 58 4.74 -4.24 -13.53
CA ASN A 58 4.12 -3.94 -12.25
C ASN A 58 4.96 -4.58 -11.14
N PRO A 59 6.17 -4.05 -10.85
CA PRO A 59 6.94 -4.53 -9.72
C PRO A 59 6.09 -4.42 -8.45
N ASP A 60 6.09 -5.47 -7.63
CA ASP A 60 5.35 -5.51 -6.37
C ASP A 60 5.79 -4.37 -5.45
N LEU A 61 5.09 -3.24 -5.53
CA LEU A 61 5.12 -2.16 -4.54
C LEU A 61 4.54 -2.64 -3.18
N GLY A 62 4.02 -3.87 -3.14
CA GLY A 62 3.30 -4.52 -2.04
C GLY A 62 4.15 -5.19 -0.96
N ASP A 63 5.49 -5.23 -1.03
CA ASP A 63 6.37 -5.83 0.01
C ASP A 63 6.40 -5.01 1.33
N GLY A 64 5.35 -4.23 1.62
CA GLY A 64 5.21 -3.36 2.80
C GLY A 64 6.15 -2.15 2.85
N GLY A 65 7.32 -2.22 2.21
CA GLY A 65 8.42 -1.25 2.33
C GLY A 65 8.09 0.17 1.86
N PHE A 66 7.44 0.33 0.71
CA PHE A 66 7.08 1.68 0.22
C PHE A 66 6.02 2.34 1.11
N ARG A 67 5.00 1.57 1.51
CA ARG A 67 3.97 2.02 2.47
C ARG A 67 4.61 2.43 3.79
N ALA A 68 5.49 1.58 4.33
CA ALA A 68 6.24 1.83 5.55
C ALA A 68 7.07 3.12 5.45
N PHE A 69 7.79 3.32 4.34
CA PHE A 69 8.55 4.54 4.10
C PHE A 69 7.69 5.80 4.09
N VAL A 70 6.60 5.83 3.30
CA VAL A 70 5.76 7.02 3.15
C VAL A 70 5.08 7.37 4.47
N LEU A 71 4.54 6.37 5.18
CA LEU A 71 3.94 6.57 6.49
C LEU A 71 4.96 7.13 7.47
N ALA A 72 6.17 6.56 7.51
CA ALA A 72 7.22 6.99 8.41
C ALA A 72 7.77 8.36 8.08
N PHE A 73 7.89 8.69 6.80
CA PHE A 73 8.26 10.02 6.37
C PHE A 73 7.28 11.07 6.88
N MET A 74 5.96 10.83 6.71
CA MET A 74 4.95 11.79 7.16
C MET A 74 4.94 11.91 8.68
N ASP A 75 5.01 10.79 9.39
CA ASP A 75 5.03 10.79 10.84
C ASP A 75 6.26 11.54 11.37
N GLY A 76 7.46 11.19 10.89
CA GLY A 76 8.71 11.86 11.28
C GLY A 76 8.73 13.34 10.95
N PHE A 77 8.21 13.74 9.78
CA PHE A 77 8.11 15.14 9.42
C PHE A 77 7.17 15.93 10.33
N VAL A 78 5.92 15.46 10.50
CA VAL A 78 4.90 16.17 11.29
C VAL A 78 5.24 16.18 12.78
N THR A 79 5.64 15.04 13.34
CA THR A 79 5.97 14.95 14.78
C THR A 79 7.19 15.81 15.13
N THR A 80 8.24 15.78 14.30
CA THR A 80 9.44 16.61 14.53
C THR A 80 9.10 18.09 14.35
N LEU A 81 8.30 18.47 13.35
CA LEU A 81 7.84 19.84 13.15
C LEU A 81 7.08 20.37 14.38
N CYS A 82 6.08 19.62 14.85
CA CYS A 82 5.32 19.96 16.05
C CYS A 82 6.25 20.15 17.25
N PHE A 83 7.18 19.21 17.46
CA PHE A 83 8.09 19.24 18.58
C PHE A 83 8.99 20.50 18.57
N VAL A 84 9.70 20.74 17.46
CA VAL A 84 10.67 21.84 17.39
C VAL A 84 10.01 23.22 17.41
N LEU A 85 8.77 23.35 16.93
CA LEU A 85 8.01 24.60 17.05
C LEU A 85 7.59 24.87 18.49
N THR A 86 7.18 23.84 19.23
CA THR A 86 6.83 23.93 20.66
C THR A 86 8.04 24.34 21.50
N VAL A 87 9.19 23.67 21.34
CA VAL A 87 10.40 24.02 22.10
C VAL A 87 11.14 25.24 21.54
N GLY A 88 10.64 25.87 20.47
CA GLY A 88 11.35 26.89 19.71
C GLY A 88 11.63 28.21 20.45
N SER A 89 11.06 28.41 21.63
CA SER A 89 11.41 29.53 22.54
C SER A 89 12.72 29.30 23.30
N ALA A 90 13.21 28.06 23.34
CA ALA A 90 14.48 27.71 23.95
C ALA A 90 15.68 28.13 23.09
N THR A 91 16.88 27.93 23.63
CA THR A 91 18.12 28.11 22.85
C THR A 91 18.17 27.12 21.69
N GLN A 92 18.69 27.55 20.54
CA GLN A 92 18.76 26.71 19.34
C GLN A 92 19.53 25.40 19.57
N SER A 93 20.58 25.42 20.39
CA SER A 93 21.33 24.20 20.75
C SER A 93 20.47 23.20 21.52
N LEU A 94 19.61 23.68 22.42
CA LEU A 94 18.68 22.81 23.15
C LEU A 94 17.59 22.26 22.23
N VAL A 95 17.05 23.08 21.32
CA VAL A 95 16.06 22.66 20.32
C VAL A 95 16.62 21.55 19.42
N LEU A 96 17.86 21.71 18.93
CA LEU A 96 18.52 20.71 18.09
C LEU A 96 18.79 19.41 18.86
N PHE A 97 19.33 19.50 20.07
CA PHE A 97 19.59 18.32 20.89
C PHE A 97 18.30 17.55 21.20
N ALA A 98 17.28 18.26 21.71
CA ALA A 98 15.99 17.66 22.06
C ALA A 98 15.28 17.10 20.83
N GLY A 99 15.33 17.83 19.70
CA GLY A 99 14.74 17.40 18.43
C GLY A 99 15.41 16.15 17.85
N ILE A 100 16.74 16.06 17.90
CA ILE A 100 17.46 14.86 17.46
C ILE A 100 17.10 13.66 18.35
N VAL A 101 17.13 13.82 19.67
CA VAL A 101 16.77 12.74 20.62
C VAL A 101 15.32 12.29 20.39
N SER A 102 14.39 13.24 20.21
CA SER A 102 12.99 12.96 19.91
C SER A 102 12.84 12.22 18.57
N ALA A 103 13.58 12.62 17.53
CA ALA A 103 13.57 11.96 16.24
C ALA A 103 14.06 10.51 16.34
N PHE A 104 15.15 10.25 17.07
CA PHE A 104 15.61 8.87 17.30
C PHE A 104 14.60 8.04 18.08
N ALA A 105 13.99 8.61 19.13
CA ALA A 105 12.92 7.94 19.87
C ALA A 105 11.74 7.57 18.95
N GLY A 106 11.35 8.48 18.05
CA GLY A 106 10.32 8.23 17.04
C GLY A 106 10.70 7.16 16.03
N ILE A 107 11.93 7.20 15.50
CA ILE A 107 12.47 6.17 14.59
C ILE A 107 12.35 4.79 15.23
N PHE A 108 12.85 4.61 16.46
CA PHE A 108 12.82 3.31 17.12
C PHE A 108 11.38 2.86 17.45
N SER A 109 10.54 3.76 17.95
CA SER A 109 9.13 3.47 18.26
C SER A 109 8.39 2.96 17.02
N MET A 110 8.53 3.67 15.90
CA MET A 110 7.84 3.33 14.67
C MET A 110 8.42 2.08 13.99
N ALA A 111 9.74 1.94 13.98
CA ALA A 111 10.42 0.75 13.46
C ALA A 111 10.00 -0.52 14.21
N ILE A 112 9.99 -0.48 15.55
CA ILE A 112 9.55 -1.60 16.37
C ILE A 112 8.06 -1.88 16.13
N GLY A 113 7.22 -0.84 16.07
CA GLY A 113 5.80 -0.97 15.79
C GLY A 113 5.51 -1.66 14.45
N GLU A 114 6.21 -1.27 13.38
CA GLU A 114 6.09 -1.89 12.07
C GLU A 114 6.55 -3.35 12.09
N TRP A 115 7.67 -3.65 12.77
CA TRP A 115 8.15 -5.02 12.92
C TRP A 115 7.12 -5.92 13.62
N ILE A 116 6.59 -5.48 14.76
CA ILE A 116 5.60 -6.23 15.54
C ILE A 116 4.33 -6.42 14.71
N SER A 117 3.88 -5.38 14.01
CA SER A 117 2.67 -5.45 13.18
C SER A 117 2.79 -6.46 12.05
N MET A 118 3.88 -6.41 11.27
CA MET A 118 4.11 -7.38 10.19
C MET A 118 4.34 -8.79 10.73
N ARG A 119 5.03 -8.93 11.87
CA ARG A 119 5.24 -10.24 12.50
C ARG A 119 3.91 -10.87 12.91
N LEU A 120 3.02 -10.09 13.52
CA LEU A 120 1.70 -10.56 13.93
C LEU A 120 0.84 -10.96 12.72
N GLN A 121 0.92 -10.20 11.63
CA GLN A 121 0.26 -10.56 10.37
C GLN A 121 0.80 -11.89 9.83
N ASN A 122 2.12 -12.04 9.72
CA ASN A 122 2.74 -13.26 9.19
C ASN A 122 2.44 -14.49 10.05
N ASP A 123 2.60 -14.37 11.38
CA ASP A 123 2.33 -15.46 12.32
C ASP A 123 0.82 -15.83 12.30
N GLY A 124 -0.07 -14.84 12.09
CA GLY A 124 -1.51 -15.06 11.90
C GLY A 124 -1.84 -15.84 10.63
N LEU A 125 -1.26 -15.44 9.49
CA LEU A 125 -1.43 -16.15 8.21
C LEU A 125 -0.86 -17.57 8.28
N GLU A 126 0.30 -17.74 8.91
CA GLU A 126 0.90 -19.06 9.12
C GLU A 126 0.02 -19.96 9.98
N LEU A 127 -0.60 -19.40 11.03
CA LEU A 127 -1.55 -20.13 11.87
C LEU A 127 -2.78 -20.60 11.08
N GLU A 128 -3.33 -19.74 10.21
CA GLU A 128 -4.46 -20.08 9.35
C GLU A 128 -4.09 -21.20 8.35
N LEU A 129 -2.95 -21.07 7.66
CA LEU A 129 -2.45 -22.11 6.76
C LEU A 129 -2.24 -23.44 7.48
N ASN A 130 -1.63 -23.41 8.66
CA ASN A 130 -1.43 -24.62 9.46
C ASN A 130 -2.75 -25.24 9.91
N THR A 131 -3.77 -24.41 10.19
CA THR A 131 -5.12 -24.87 10.50
C THR A 131 -5.78 -25.53 9.29
N MET A 132 -5.66 -24.93 8.10
CA MET A 132 -6.15 -25.52 6.85
C MET A 132 -5.45 -26.85 6.52
N ARG A 133 -4.12 -26.93 6.64
CA ARG A 133 -3.35 -28.17 6.45
C ARG A 133 -3.80 -29.28 7.40
N ARG A 134 -3.98 -28.95 8.69
CA ARG A 134 -4.48 -29.90 9.70
C ARG A 134 -5.92 -30.32 9.41
N TYR A 135 -6.77 -29.40 8.97
CA TYR A 135 -8.16 -29.68 8.62
C TYR A 135 -8.26 -30.59 7.39
N GLN A 136 -7.49 -30.30 6.34
CA GLN A 136 -7.38 -31.13 5.14
C GLN A 136 -6.91 -32.55 5.48
N GLY A 137 -5.89 -32.70 6.33
CA GLY A 137 -5.40 -34.02 6.75
C GLY A 137 -6.42 -34.82 7.58
N ARG A 138 -7.28 -34.15 8.35
CA ARG A 138 -8.30 -34.80 9.20
C ARG A 138 -9.62 -35.06 8.46
N TYR A 139 -10.02 -34.17 7.56
CA TYR A 139 -11.32 -34.18 6.89
C TYR A 139 -11.19 -33.82 5.40
N PRO A 140 -10.54 -34.66 4.58
CA PRO A 140 -10.21 -34.34 3.19
C PRO A 140 -11.44 -34.10 2.31
N GLU A 141 -12.52 -34.86 2.53
CA GLU A 141 -13.77 -34.68 1.79
C GLU A 141 -14.42 -33.33 2.09
N ARG A 142 -14.45 -32.93 3.37
CA ARG A 142 -15.02 -31.64 3.79
C ARG A 142 -14.21 -30.47 3.28
N ALA A 143 -12.89 -30.55 3.33
CA ALA A 143 -12.02 -29.49 2.80
C ALA A 143 -12.23 -29.29 1.28
N ALA A 144 -12.41 -30.37 0.52
CA ALA A 144 -12.81 -30.25 -0.89
C ALA A 144 -14.20 -29.60 -1.04
N GLU A 145 -15.16 -29.91 -0.17
CA GLU A 145 -16.46 -29.23 -0.15
C GLU A 145 -16.36 -27.74 0.18
N HIS A 146 -15.52 -27.33 1.13
CA HIS A 146 -15.28 -25.92 1.43
C HIS A 146 -14.75 -25.16 0.22
N LEU A 147 -13.77 -25.74 -0.51
CA LEU A 147 -13.28 -25.15 -1.75
C LEU A 147 -14.40 -25.04 -2.80
N LYS A 148 -15.24 -26.07 -2.96
CA LYS A 148 -16.40 -25.99 -3.88
C LYS A 148 -17.28 -24.81 -3.52
N VAL A 149 -17.67 -24.69 -2.26
CA VAL A 149 -18.54 -23.60 -1.77
C VAL A 149 -17.90 -22.25 -2.06
N ALA A 150 -16.61 -22.07 -1.79
CA ALA A 150 -15.90 -20.84 -2.11
C ALA A 150 -15.95 -20.51 -3.62
N LEU A 151 -15.70 -21.48 -4.50
CA LEU A 151 -15.74 -21.27 -5.95
C LEU A 151 -17.17 -20.98 -6.48
N TYR A 152 -18.19 -21.60 -5.91
CA TYR A 152 -19.58 -21.36 -6.29
C TYR A 152 -20.11 -20.04 -5.76
N GLU A 153 -19.87 -19.72 -4.49
CA GLU A 153 -20.51 -18.58 -3.83
C GLU A 153 -19.75 -17.28 -4.08
N LYS A 154 -18.41 -17.31 -3.98
CA LYS A 154 -17.55 -16.13 -4.13
C LYS A 154 -17.28 -15.81 -5.60
N TYR A 155 -16.95 -16.82 -6.40
CA TYR A 155 -16.54 -16.65 -7.81
C TYR A 155 -17.62 -17.00 -8.84
N LYS A 156 -18.77 -17.54 -8.41
CA LYS A 156 -19.92 -17.88 -9.27
C LYS A 156 -19.56 -18.84 -10.41
N PHE A 157 -18.59 -19.73 -10.21
CA PHE A 157 -18.23 -20.72 -11.22
C PHE A 157 -19.33 -21.77 -11.43
N SER A 158 -19.42 -22.27 -12.66
CA SER A 158 -20.38 -23.32 -13.01
C SER A 158 -20.01 -24.64 -12.34
N ALA A 159 -20.99 -25.51 -12.13
CA ALA A 159 -20.75 -26.78 -11.45
C ALA A 159 -19.74 -27.67 -12.16
N LYS A 160 -19.86 -27.70 -13.48
CA LYS A 160 -18.92 -28.42 -14.35
C LYS A 160 -17.49 -27.89 -14.21
N THR A 161 -17.31 -26.58 -14.06
CA THR A 161 -15.99 -25.95 -13.89
C THR A 161 -15.38 -26.30 -12.54
N VAL A 162 -16.16 -26.22 -11.47
CA VAL A 162 -15.69 -26.55 -10.11
C VAL A 162 -15.26 -28.01 -10.01
N GLU A 163 -16.02 -28.93 -10.61
CA GLU A 163 -15.66 -30.35 -10.66
C GLU A 163 -14.39 -30.60 -11.48
N ALA A 164 -14.21 -29.89 -12.60
CA ALA A 164 -13.00 -29.98 -13.40
C ALA A 164 -11.76 -29.52 -12.61
N ILE A 165 -11.85 -28.37 -11.92
CA ILE A 165 -10.76 -27.86 -11.07
C ILE A 165 -10.35 -28.89 -10.01
N LEU A 166 -11.32 -29.48 -9.32
CA LEU A 166 -11.03 -30.49 -8.30
C LEU A 166 -10.44 -31.77 -8.87
N LYS A 167 -10.85 -32.17 -10.08
CA LYS A 167 -10.27 -33.31 -10.77
C LYS A 167 -8.82 -33.03 -11.13
N ASP A 168 -8.53 -31.87 -11.70
CA ASP A 168 -7.17 -31.47 -12.07
C ASP A 168 -6.25 -31.39 -10.84
N LEU A 169 -6.76 -30.88 -9.71
CA LEU A 169 -6.04 -30.89 -8.43
C LEU A 169 -5.73 -32.31 -7.93
N LYS A 170 -6.66 -33.27 -8.10
CA LYS A 170 -6.42 -34.68 -7.73
C LYS A 170 -5.38 -35.33 -8.64
N ASP A 171 -5.42 -35.02 -9.93
CA ASP A 171 -4.54 -35.62 -10.94
C ASP A 171 -3.11 -35.03 -10.89
N SER A 172 -2.92 -33.91 -10.19
CA SER A 172 -1.63 -33.19 -10.07
C SER A 172 -0.58 -33.83 -9.14
N GLY A 173 -0.87 -34.99 -8.53
CA GLY A 173 0.08 -35.77 -7.73
C GLY A 173 -0.07 -35.56 -6.23
N ASP A 174 0.20 -34.36 -5.71
CA ASP A 174 0.01 -34.03 -4.28
C ASP A 174 -1.29 -33.26 -4.06
N PHE A 175 -2.40 -34.00 -4.02
CA PHE A 175 -3.72 -33.42 -3.77
C PHE A 175 -3.80 -32.68 -2.43
N THR A 176 -3.05 -33.08 -1.41
CA THR A 176 -3.14 -32.47 -0.08
C THR A 176 -2.58 -31.06 -0.09
N THR A 177 -1.36 -30.92 -0.60
CA THR A 177 -0.66 -29.64 -0.69
C THR A 177 -1.33 -28.74 -1.72
N ASN A 178 -1.58 -29.25 -2.93
CA ASN A 178 -2.15 -28.45 -4.02
C ASN A 178 -3.58 -27.97 -3.72
N LEU A 179 -4.38 -28.75 -2.98
CA LEU A 179 -5.71 -28.30 -2.54
C LEU A 179 -5.59 -27.13 -1.56
N VAL A 180 -4.71 -27.22 -0.55
CA VAL A 180 -4.54 -26.15 0.44
C VAL A 180 -3.96 -24.90 -0.19
N ASP A 181 -3.01 -25.04 -1.12
CA ASP A 181 -2.40 -23.91 -1.81
C ASP A 181 -3.42 -23.20 -2.70
N PHE A 182 -4.25 -23.96 -3.42
CA PHE A 182 -5.31 -23.36 -4.22
C PHE A 182 -6.43 -22.79 -3.34
N TRP A 183 -6.83 -23.50 -2.28
CA TRP A 183 -7.87 -23.05 -1.35
C TRP A 183 -7.46 -21.77 -0.63
N SER A 184 -6.22 -21.66 -0.16
CA SER A 184 -5.72 -20.43 0.47
C SER A 184 -5.72 -19.24 -0.48
N ARG A 185 -5.31 -19.42 -1.74
CA ARG A 185 -5.38 -18.36 -2.77
C ARG A 185 -6.82 -17.92 -3.07
N VAL A 186 -7.76 -18.87 -3.12
CA VAL A 186 -9.17 -18.59 -3.45
C VAL A 186 -9.91 -17.93 -2.28
N ASP A 187 -9.69 -18.44 -1.07
CA ASP A 187 -10.48 -18.09 0.11
C ASP A 187 -9.91 -16.89 0.86
N ILE A 188 -8.63 -16.97 1.25
CA ILE A 188 -7.94 -15.92 2.02
C ILE A 188 -7.08 -14.99 1.14
N GLY A 189 -6.86 -15.33 -0.13
CA GLY A 189 -6.17 -14.45 -1.08
C GLY A 189 -4.67 -14.35 -0.88
N ILE A 190 -4.07 -15.30 -0.16
CA ILE A 190 -2.62 -15.30 0.11
C ILE A 190 -1.92 -16.37 -0.72
N ASP A 191 -0.64 -16.11 -1.01
CA ASP A 191 0.29 -17.12 -1.48
C ASP A 191 0.93 -17.81 -0.25
N PRO A 192 0.81 -19.15 -0.09
CA PRO A 192 1.48 -19.88 0.98
C PRO A 192 3.01 -19.69 1.01
N ASP A 193 3.62 -19.41 -0.14
CA ASP A 193 5.07 -19.26 -0.29
C ASP A 193 5.55 -17.82 -0.05
N GLU A 194 4.63 -16.85 -0.08
CA GLU A 194 4.91 -15.41 0.14
C GLU A 194 4.03 -14.83 1.26
N LEU A 195 4.34 -15.23 2.49
CA LEU A 195 3.70 -14.71 3.69
C LEU A 195 4.10 -13.25 3.96
N GLY A 196 3.20 -12.31 3.62
CA GLY A 196 3.15 -10.93 4.16
C GLY A 196 4.40 -10.06 4.02
N GLY A 197 5.35 -10.45 3.17
CA GLY A 197 6.60 -9.72 2.93
C GLY A 197 7.66 -9.90 4.03
N LYS A 198 8.78 -9.18 3.91
CA LYS A 198 9.93 -9.30 4.82
C LYS A 198 9.92 -8.20 5.90
N PRO A 199 9.66 -8.52 7.19
CA PRO A 199 9.53 -7.52 8.25
C PRO A 199 10.74 -6.58 8.39
N TRP A 200 11.96 -7.10 8.20
CA TRP A 200 13.19 -6.30 8.32
C TRP A 200 13.30 -5.21 7.24
N LYS A 201 12.76 -5.44 6.03
CA LYS A 201 12.78 -4.44 4.97
C LYS A 201 11.88 -3.27 5.33
N ALA A 202 10.68 -3.55 5.85
CA ALA A 202 9.76 -2.52 6.28
C ALA A 202 10.32 -1.71 7.45
N VAL A 203 10.99 -2.35 8.42
CA VAL A 203 11.71 -1.68 9.50
C VAL A 203 12.75 -0.68 8.96
N LEU A 204 13.59 -1.13 8.03
CA LEU A 204 14.61 -0.27 7.43
C LEU A 204 13.98 0.90 6.67
N MET A 205 12.94 0.63 5.89
CA MET A 205 12.20 1.67 5.16
C MET A 205 11.51 2.66 6.09
N CYS A 206 10.95 2.21 7.22
CA CYS A 206 10.42 3.06 8.28
C CYS A 206 11.52 3.96 8.85
N ALA A 207 12.67 3.40 9.22
CA ALA A 207 13.76 4.17 9.81
C ALA A 207 14.30 5.25 8.86
N ILE A 208 14.51 4.89 7.58
CA ILE A 208 14.96 5.84 6.55
C ILE A 208 13.87 6.89 6.31
N GLY A 209 12.61 6.48 6.13
CA GLY A 209 11.49 7.39 5.89
C GLY A 209 11.36 8.43 7.01
N TYR A 210 11.30 7.96 8.25
CA TYR A 210 11.22 8.83 9.42
C TYR A 210 12.41 9.77 9.54
N GLY A 211 13.64 9.25 9.39
CA GLY A 211 14.86 10.06 9.42
C GLY A 211 14.86 11.16 8.35
N CYS A 212 14.45 10.82 7.12
CA CYS A 212 14.30 11.79 6.03
C CYS A 212 13.23 12.85 6.36
N GLY A 213 12.08 12.45 6.91
CA GLY A 213 11.02 13.38 7.32
C GLY A 213 11.47 14.35 8.41
N ALA A 214 12.07 13.81 9.48
CA ALA A 214 12.58 14.57 10.61
C ALA A 214 13.75 15.51 10.24
N SER A 215 14.53 15.15 9.22
CA SER A 215 15.66 15.96 8.78
C SER A 215 15.24 17.34 8.26
N VAL A 216 14.01 17.49 7.75
CA VAL A 216 13.55 18.77 7.18
C VAL A 216 13.37 19.83 8.28
N PRO A 217 12.56 19.60 9.34
CA PRO A 217 12.52 20.54 10.46
C PRO A 217 13.88 20.70 11.15
N LEU A 218 14.62 19.62 11.42
CA LEU A 218 15.92 19.74 12.12
C LEU A 218 16.96 20.51 11.30
N GLY A 219 17.02 20.25 10.00
CA GLY A 219 17.92 20.95 9.08
C GLY A 219 17.64 22.45 9.04
N SER A 220 16.37 22.85 9.11
CA SER A 220 16.00 24.28 9.17
C SER A 220 16.48 24.96 10.45
N TRP A 221 16.42 24.27 11.60
CA TRP A 221 16.95 24.79 12.87
C TRP A 221 18.48 24.82 12.89
N TYR A 222 19.12 23.85 12.24
CA TYR A 222 20.58 23.82 12.08
C TYR A 222 21.05 25.00 11.23
N LEU A 223 20.40 25.26 10.09
CA LEU A 223 20.66 26.44 9.27
C LEU A 223 20.35 27.73 10.05
N GLY A 224 19.26 27.77 10.81
CA GLY A 224 18.92 28.89 11.68
C GLY A 224 19.98 29.20 12.74
N ALA A 225 20.75 28.20 13.16
CA ALA A 225 21.88 28.39 14.07
C ALA A 225 23.09 29.07 13.43
N ILE A 226 23.20 29.01 12.10
CA ILE A 226 24.27 29.64 11.33
C ILE A 226 23.86 31.06 10.91
N TRP A 227 22.64 31.23 10.40
CA TRP A 227 22.20 32.44 9.70
C TRP A 227 21.26 33.35 10.50
N GLY A 228 20.81 32.91 11.69
CA GLY A 228 19.71 33.55 12.43
C GLY A 228 18.33 33.20 11.86
N GLU A 229 17.28 33.27 12.68
CA GLU A 229 15.87 33.00 12.31
C GLU A 229 15.41 31.53 12.13
N GLY A 230 15.94 30.59 12.93
CA GLY A 230 15.57 29.16 12.85
C GLY A 230 14.06 28.86 12.84
N PHE A 231 13.25 29.59 13.61
CA PHE A 231 11.80 29.42 13.62
C PHE A 231 11.14 29.74 12.26
N LYS A 232 11.46 30.89 11.66
CA LYS A 232 10.89 31.31 10.37
C LYS A 232 11.36 30.40 9.24
N GLY A 233 12.65 30.03 9.24
CA GLY A 233 13.21 29.06 8.31
C GLY A 233 12.50 27.70 8.39
N CYS A 234 12.19 27.25 9.61
CA CYS A 234 11.46 26.00 9.84
C CYS A 234 10.05 26.02 9.25
N VAL A 235 9.29 27.08 9.53
CA VAL A 235 7.94 27.25 8.97
C VAL A 235 7.97 27.29 7.44
N ALA A 236 8.88 28.07 6.86
CA ALA A 236 8.99 28.22 5.40
C ALA A 236 9.39 26.90 4.72
N LEU A 237 10.43 26.22 5.21
CA LEU A 237 10.90 24.97 4.62
C LEU A 237 9.86 23.85 4.78
N SER A 238 9.16 23.82 5.91
CA SER A 238 8.08 22.85 6.15
C SER A 238 6.86 23.10 5.26
N LEU A 239 6.54 24.36 4.97
CA LEU A 239 5.51 24.70 3.98
C LEU A 239 5.90 24.21 2.58
N ILE A 240 7.14 24.45 2.16
CA ILE A 240 7.63 23.93 0.87
C ILE A 240 7.56 22.41 0.85
N MET A 241 8.00 21.74 1.92
CA MET A 241 8.00 20.29 1.97
C MET A 241 6.59 19.69 1.93
N THR A 242 5.63 20.27 2.65
CA THR A 242 4.22 19.83 2.59
C THR A 242 3.62 19.99 1.20
N VAL A 243 3.98 21.05 0.47
CA VAL A 243 3.58 21.23 -0.94
C VAL A 243 4.18 20.17 -1.84
N VAL A 244 5.49 19.92 -1.73
CA VAL A 244 6.21 18.91 -2.53
C VAL A 244 5.63 17.52 -2.29
N VAL A 245 5.45 17.16 -1.01
CA VAL A 245 4.84 15.89 -0.60
C VAL A 245 3.40 15.78 -1.11
N GLY A 246 2.58 16.82 -0.94
CA GLY A 246 1.19 16.82 -1.40
C GLY A 246 1.09 16.65 -2.92
N ALA A 247 2.00 17.27 -3.67
CA ALA A 247 2.11 17.09 -5.11
C ALA A 247 2.55 15.66 -5.47
N ALA A 248 3.56 15.12 -4.80
CA ALA A 248 4.04 13.76 -5.04
C ALA A 248 2.95 12.71 -4.79
N LEU A 249 2.22 12.84 -3.67
CA LEU A 249 1.10 11.96 -3.31
C LEU A 249 -0.08 12.07 -4.28
N SER A 250 -0.23 13.19 -5.00
CA SER A 250 -1.27 13.33 -6.01
C SER A 250 -1.06 12.41 -7.22
N ASN A 251 0.19 12.07 -7.55
CA ASN A 251 0.46 11.11 -8.63
C ASN A 251 0.00 9.68 -8.29
N PHE A 252 -0.15 9.37 -7.01
CA PHE A 252 -0.62 8.06 -6.52
C PHE A 252 -2.11 8.04 -6.18
N THR A 253 -2.81 9.16 -6.38
CA THR A 253 -4.20 9.33 -5.97
C THR A 253 -5.04 9.80 -7.17
N SER A 254 -6.29 9.36 -7.29
CA SER A 254 -7.22 9.82 -8.34
C SER A 254 -7.73 11.27 -8.19
N HIS A 255 -7.17 12.05 -7.26
CA HIS A 255 -7.65 13.37 -6.91
C HIS A 255 -6.81 14.47 -7.57
N HIS A 256 -7.41 15.63 -7.84
CA HIS A 256 -6.72 16.78 -8.40
C HIS A 256 -5.59 17.26 -7.47
N TRP A 257 -4.40 17.53 -8.05
CA TRP A 257 -3.17 17.88 -7.32
C TRP A 257 -3.35 19.00 -6.28
N ALA A 258 -4.13 20.03 -6.61
CA ALA A 258 -4.39 21.15 -5.71
C ALA A 258 -5.12 20.73 -4.42
N TYR A 259 -6.04 19.75 -4.49
CA TYR A 259 -6.75 19.25 -3.32
C TYR A 259 -5.81 18.49 -2.38
N THR A 260 -4.94 17.64 -2.94
CA THR A 260 -3.98 16.86 -2.15
C THR A 260 -2.96 17.77 -1.44
N ILE A 261 -2.48 18.81 -2.12
CA ILE A 261 -1.61 19.83 -1.52
C ILE A 261 -2.33 20.57 -0.40
N PHE A 262 -3.53 21.10 -0.67
CA PHE A 262 -4.30 21.83 0.32
C PHE A 262 -4.56 20.98 1.57
N ARG A 263 -5.00 19.74 1.39
CA ARG A 263 -5.22 18.78 2.49
C ARG A 263 -3.94 18.56 3.30
N GLN A 264 -2.81 18.34 2.63
CA GLN A 264 -1.54 18.08 3.31
C GLN A 264 -1.09 19.27 4.14
N VAL A 265 -1.13 20.48 3.57
CA VAL A 265 -0.79 21.73 4.26
C VAL A 265 -1.75 21.95 5.44
N ALA A 266 -3.06 21.85 5.21
CA ALA A 266 -4.07 22.10 6.23
C ALA A 266 -3.90 21.17 7.43
N VAL A 267 -3.79 19.86 7.23
CA VAL A 267 -3.65 18.88 8.32
C VAL A 267 -2.32 19.08 9.08
N THR A 268 -1.22 19.31 8.35
CA THR A 268 0.10 19.48 8.98
C THR A 268 0.14 20.74 9.86
N PHE A 269 -0.31 21.88 9.33
CA PHE A 269 -0.26 23.14 10.09
C PHE A 269 -1.36 23.23 11.16
N LEU A 270 -2.47 22.53 11.01
CA LEU A 270 -3.46 22.38 12.07
C LEU A 270 -2.87 21.60 13.26
N ALA A 271 -2.19 20.49 13.00
CA ALA A 271 -1.49 19.72 14.03
C ALA A 271 -0.40 20.58 14.72
N ALA A 272 0.46 21.21 13.93
CA ALA A 272 1.53 22.07 14.44
C ALA A 272 0.97 23.24 15.29
N GLY A 273 -0.09 23.90 14.81
CA GLY A 273 -0.76 24.98 15.54
C GLY A 273 -1.40 24.51 16.85
N ALA A 274 -2.00 23.32 16.87
CA ALA A 274 -2.58 22.74 18.08
C ALA A 274 -1.51 22.45 19.14
N VAL A 275 -0.40 21.81 18.76
CA VAL A 275 0.70 21.50 19.71
C VAL A 275 1.44 22.77 20.14
N TYR A 276 1.64 23.73 19.24
CA TYR A 276 2.22 25.03 19.57
C TYR A 276 1.34 25.81 20.57
N SER A 277 0.02 25.73 20.44
CA SER A 277 -0.91 26.36 21.39
C SER A 277 -0.70 25.84 22.82
N ILE A 278 -0.48 24.52 22.99
CA ILE A 278 -0.18 23.92 24.31
C ILE A 278 1.08 24.55 24.92
N SER A 279 2.09 24.81 24.09
CA SER A 279 3.32 25.47 24.55
C SER A 279 3.10 26.88 25.09
N ILE A 280 2.16 27.63 24.51
CA ILE A 280 1.82 28.98 24.96
C ILE A 280 1.18 28.94 26.35
N PHE A 281 0.33 27.93 26.60
CA PHE A 281 -0.38 27.78 27.88
C PHE A 281 0.43 27.08 28.97
N THR A 282 1.55 26.44 28.63
CA THR A 282 2.40 25.69 29.57
C THR A 282 3.80 26.32 29.59
N PRO A 283 4.07 27.29 30.48
CA PRO A 283 5.39 27.92 30.55
C PRO A 283 6.49 26.90 30.87
N ALA A 284 7.63 27.01 30.19
CA ALA A 284 8.82 26.23 30.51
C ALA A 284 9.36 26.67 31.89
N GLY A 285 8.96 25.98 32.95
CA GLY A 285 9.39 26.29 34.33
C GLY A 285 8.56 25.69 35.47
N VAL A 286 7.67 24.73 35.19
CA VAL A 286 7.00 23.92 36.22
C VAL A 286 7.79 22.64 36.48
#